data_AF-A0AAV5Y3M9-F1
#
_entry.id   AF-A0AAV5Y3M9-F1
#
_cell.length_a   1.000
_cell.length_b   1.000
_cell.length_c   1.000
_cell.angle_alpha   90.00
_cell.angle_beta   90.00
_cell.angle_gamma   90.00
#
_symmetry.space_group_name_H-M   'P 1'
#
loop_
_entity.id
_entity.type
_entity.pdbx_description
1 polymer ?
#
loop_
_entity_poly.entity_id
_entity_poly.type
_entity_poly.pdbx_seq_one_letter_code
_entity_poly.pdbx_strand_id
1 'polypeptide(L)'
;PLRGRRVLLVADEDVVRLRPSSPSFLWFVDITDESRPVPFASFQVDGVDGSPQPEYTGCHQPCEEIRGAEIPVAWFAYGLRIVDIKNPHAPREVASFLPPVPAGAQRVSSNDVCLDSRGLIYLADRTRGFHILERT
;
A
#
# COMPACT_ATOMS: atom_id res chain seq x y z
N PRO A 1 5.60 -13.85 -13.34
CA PRO A 1 4.23 -14.42 -13.22
C PRO A 1 3.99 -14.98 -11.82
N LEU A 2 2.83 -14.69 -11.22
CA LEU A 2 2.46 -15.13 -9.89
C LEU A 2 1.52 -16.32 -10.02
N ARG A 3 2.00 -17.52 -9.64
CA ARG A 3 1.27 -18.80 -9.82
C ARG A 3 0.73 -19.01 -11.26
N GLY A 4 1.52 -18.62 -12.26
CA GLY A 4 1.17 -18.77 -13.68
C GLY A 4 0.32 -17.64 -14.27
N ARG A 5 -0.05 -16.62 -13.49
CA ARG A 5 -0.82 -15.45 -13.96
C ARG A 5 0.03 -14.19 -14.05
N ARG A 6 -0.35 -13.26 -14.92
CA ARG A 6 0.12 -11.87 -14.84
C ARG A 6 -0.85 -11.11 -13.94
N VAL A 7 -0.34 -10.52 -12.87
CA VAL A 7 -1.16 -9.84 -11.87
C VAL A 7 -0.70 -8.39 -11.78
N LEU A 8 -1.66 -7.47 -11.88
CA LEU A 8 -1.49 -6.06 -11.64
C LEU A 8 -1.96 -5.74 -10.21
N LEU A 9 -1.16 -4.97 -9.49
CA LEU A 9 -1.55 -4.35 -8.23
C LEU A 9 -2.07 -2.95 -8.54
N VAL A 10 -3.29 -2.64 -8.11
CA VAL A 10 -3.91 -1.33 -8.35
C VAL A 10 -4.23 -0.72 -7.01
N ALA A 11 -3.62 0.42 -6.69
CA ALA A 11 -4.09 1.24 -5.59
C ALA A 11 -5.38 1.95 -6.03
N ASP A 12 -6.43 1.84 -5.23
CA ASP A 12 -7.62 2.67 -5.38
C ASP A 12 -7.33 4.16 -5.07
N GLU A 13 -6.14 4.43 -4.52
CA GLU A 13 -5.56 5.72 -4.11
C GLU A 13 -6.49 6.58 -3.24
N ASP A 14 -6.11 6.77 -1.97
CA ASP A 14 -6.84 7.67 -1.10
C ASP A 14 -6.52 9.13 -1.45
N VAL A 15 -7.57 9.93 -1.57
CA VAL A 15 -7.49 11.33 -1.95
C VAL A 15 -8.51 12.13 -1.14
N VAL A 16 -8.58 13.44 -1.39
CA VAL A 16 -9.66 14.29 -0.86
C VAL A 16 -11.01 13.73 -1.33
N ARG A 17 -11.95 13.57 -0.40
CA ARG A 17 -13.23 12.89 -0.67
C ARG A 17 -14.36 13.90 -0.77
N LEU A 18 -15.18 13.78 -1.82
CA LEU A 18 -16.36 14.65 -2.01
C LEU A 18 -17.50 14.37 -1.02
N ARG A 19 -17.48 13.20 -0.38
CA ARG A 19 -18.48 12.73 0.59
C ARG A 19 -17.87 11.69 1.51
N PRO A 20 -18.44 11.45 2.71
CA PRO A 20 -18.01 10.34 3.56
C PRO A 20 -18.05 9.01 2.79
N SER A 21 -16.93 8.29 2.77
CA SER A 21 -16.77 7.03 2.04
C SER A 21 -15.72 6.13 2.70
N SER A 22 -15.75 4.83 2.39
CA SER A 22 -14.80 3.82 2.89
C SER A 22 -13.37 4.10 2.38
N PRO A 23 -12.33 3.98 3.22
CA PRO A 23 -10.95 4.26 2.84
C PRO A 23 -10.47 3.39 1.66
N SER A 24 -9.59 3.93 0.83
CA SER A 24 -9.02 3.24 -0.33
C SER A 24 -8.18 2.03 0.11
N PHE A 25 -8.05 1.05 -0.77
CA PHE A 25 -7.39 -0.23 -0.52
C PHE A 25 -6.62 -0.71 -1.76
N LEU A 26 -5.94 -1.85 -1.65
CA LEU A 26 -5.16 -2.42 -2.75
C LEU A 26 -5.95 -3.51 -3.47
N TRP A 27 -6.06 -3.41 -4.78
CA TRP A 27 -6.67 -4.42 -5.65
C TRP A 27 -5.63 -5.34 -6.28
N PHE A 28 -6.04 -6.59 -6.51
CA PHE A 28 -5.32 -7.57 -7.30
C PHE A 28 -6.14 -7.88 -8.55
N VAL A 29 -5.55 -7.62 -9.71
CA VAL A 29 -6.21 -7.73 -11.01
C VAL A 29 -5.45 -8.72 -11.88
N ASP A 30 -6.13 -9.76 -12.35
CA ASP A 30 -5.57 -10.67 -13.34
C ASP A 30 -5.55 -9.97 -14.70
N ILE A 31 -4.35 -9.81 -15.24
CA ILE A 31 -4.06 -9.22 -16.55
C ILE A 31 -3.34 -10.24 -17.45
N THR A 32 -3.59 -11.54 -17.23
CA THR A 32 -3.09 -12.59 -18.12
C THR A 32 -3.59 -12.35 -19.55
N ASP A 33 -4.84 -11.90 -19.70
CA ASP A 33 -5.35 -11.23 -20.89
C ASP A 33 -5.52 -9.72 -20.59
N GLU A 34 -4.64 -8.89 -21.15
CA GLU A 34 -4.65 -7.43 -20.92
C GLU A 34 -5.87 -6.74 -21.52
N SER A 35 -6.55 -7.37 -22.49
CA SER A 35 -7.81 -6.84 -23.04
C SER A 35 -9.01 -7.11 -22.13
N ARG A 36 -8.84 -7.96 -21.10
CA ARG A 36 -9.89 -8.41 -20.18
C ARG A 36 -9.38 -8.47 -18.74
N PRO A 37 -9.03 -7.32 -18.12
CA PRO A 37 -8.61 -7.27 -16.72
C PRO A 37 -9.74 -7.74 -15.79
N VAL A 38 -9.42 -8.62 -14.84
CA VAL A 38 -10.40 -9.15 -13.87
C VAL A 38 -9.91 -8.96 -12.43
N PRO A 39 -10.53 -8.08 -11.63
CA PRO A 39 -10.28 -8.02 -10.19
C PRO A 39 -10.69 -9.33 -9.52
N PHE A 40 -9.84 -9.89 -8.66
CA PHE A 40 -10.12 -11.19 -8.01
C PHE A 40 -9.78 -11.24 -6.52
N ALA A 41 -9.05 -10.27 -6.00
CA ALA A 41 -8.75 -10.13 -4.57
C ALA A 41 -8.48 -8.66 -4.23
N SER A 42 -8.51 -8.36 -2.93
CA SER A 42 -8.11 -7.08 -2.38
C SER A 42 -7.34 -7.29 -1.07
N PHE A 43 -6.60 -6.27 -0.66
CA PHE A 43 -5.95 -6.17 0.63
C PHE A 43 -6.34 -4.85 1.28
N GLN A 44 -6.71 -4.91 2.56
CA GLN A 44 -7.02 -3.77 3.43
C GLN A 44 -6.29 -4.00 4.76
N VAL A 45 -5.85 -2.91 5.40
CA VAL A 45 -5.22 -3.00 6.73
C VAL A 45 -6.26 -3.39 7.79
N ASP A 46 -5.81 -4.12 8.81
CA ASP A 46 -6.69 -4.59 9.88
C ASP A 46 -7.37 -3.42 10.62
N GLY A 47 -8.61 -3.66 11.05
CA GLY A 47 -9.41 -2.67 11.79
C GLY A 47 -10.18 -1.68 10.91
N VAL A 48 -9.99 -1.71 9.60
CA VAL A 48 -10.80 -0.95 8.65
C VAL A 48 -12.00 -1.79 8.20
N ASP A 49 -13.19 -1.39 8.64
CA ASP A 49 -14.46 -2.12 8.47
C ASP A 49 -15.34 -1.58 7.32
N GLY A 50 -14.83 -0.62 6.54
CA GLY A 50 -15.57 0.03 5.46
C GLY A 50 -16.43 1.21 5.92
N SER A 51 -16.46 1.54 7.21
CA SER A 51 -17.03 2.83 7.68
C SER A 51 -16.25 4.02 7.09
N PRO A 52 -16.90 5.19 6.95
CA PRO A 52 -16.19 6.40 6.53
C PRO A 52 -15.03 6.75 7.45
N GLN A 53 -13.88 7.04 6.86
CA GLN A 53 -12.65 7.43 7.56
C GLN A 53 -12.25 8.86 7.18
N PRO A 54 -11.42 9.54 8.01
CA PRO A 54 -10.83 10.81 7.63
C PRO A 54 -10.04 10.69 6.32
N GLU A 55 -9.85 11.81 5.62
CA GLU A 55 -9.01 11.86 4.43
C GLU A 55 -7.57 11.43 4.74
N TYR A 56 -6.86 10.94 3.71
CA TYR A 56 -5.48 10.47 3.84
C TYR A 56 -5.36 9.39 4.95
N THR A 57 -6.22 8.38 4.88
CA THR A 57 -6.22 7.22 5.78
C THR A 57 -5.89 5.93 5.03
N GLY A 58 -6.37 5.78 3.80
CA GLY A 58 -6.31 4.55 3.02
C GLY A 58 -4.99 4.32 2.27
N CYS A 59 -5.01 3.30 1.42
CA CYS A 59 -3.92 2.94 0.52
C CYS A 59 -3.60 4.11 -0.41
N HIS A 60 -2.32 4.40 -0.60
CA HIS A 60 -1.88 5.42 -1.55
C HIS A 60 -1.07 4.81 -2.69
N GLN A 61 0.11 4.26 -2.40
CA GLN A 61 1.05 3.88 -3.46
C GLN A 61 1.85 2.61 -3.12
N PRO A 62 1.74 1.52 -3.91
CA PRO A 62 2.67 0.41 -3.86
C PRO A 62 4.02 0.80 -4.49
N CYS A 63 5.09 0.15 -4.06
CA CYS A 63 6.40 0.27 -4.70
C CYS A 63 6.29 -0.17 -6.17
N GLU A 64 6.72 0.70 -7.08
CA GLU A 64 6.59 0.48 -8.53
C GLU A 64 7.47 -0.68 -9.02
N GLU A 65 8.64 -0.85 -8.41
CA GLU A 65 9.55 -1.93 -8.75
C GLU A 65 9.22 -3.21 -7.96
N ILE A 66 8.78 -4.24 -8.68
CA ILE A 66 8.44 -5.54 -8.10
C ILE A 66 9.69 -6.44 -8.06
N ARG A 67 10.35 -6.51 -6.89
CA ARG A 67 11.57 -7.32 -6.66
C ARG A 67 11.30 -8.71 -6.05
N GLY A 68 10.07 -8.97 -5.64
CA GLY A 68 9.70 -10.21 -4.96
C GLY A 68 8.22 -10.27 -4.65
N ALA A 69 7.86 -11.13 -3.69
CA ALA A 69 6.47 -11.29 -3.27
C ALA A 69 6.10 -10.46 -2.03
N GLU A 70 7.04 -9.76 -1.41
CA GLU A 70 6.75 -8.79 -0.35
C GLU A 70 6.76 -7.40 -0.99
N ILE A 71 5.60 -6.75 -1.01
CA ILE A 71 5.39 -5.48 -1.69
C ILE A 71 5.28 -4.38 -0.66
N PRO A 72 6.24 -3.43 -0.61
CA PRO A 72 6.09 -2.20 0.16
C PRO A 72 4.95 -1.34 -0.40
N VAL A 73 4.11 -0.82 0.48
CA VAL A 73 2.98 0.05 0.15
C VAL A 73 2.92 1.21 1.13
N ALA A 74 2.94 2.44 0.62
CA ALA A 74 2.64 3.64 1.38
C ALA A 74 1.13 3.75 1.62
N TRP A 75 0.74 3.88 2.88
CA TRP A 75 -0.63 3.83 3.36
C TRP A 75 -0.92 4.97 4.33
N PHE A 76 -0.78 6.21 3.89
CA PHE A 76 -1.00 7.45 4.66
C PHE A 76 -0.93 7.31 6.20
N ALA A 77 -2.08 7.35 6.89
CA ALA A 77 -2.21 7.33 8.34
C ALA A 77 -1.68 6.03 8.99
N TYR A 78 -1.50 4.99 8.19
CA TYR A 78 -0.93 3.71 8.56
C TYR A 78 0.54 3.57 8.12
N GLY A 79 1.19 4.58 7.56
CA GLY A 79 2.63 4.51 7.28
C GLY A 79 2.98 3.52 6.17
N LEU A 80 4.05 2.74 6.37
CA LEU A 80 4.48 1.68 5.47
C LEU A 80 3.84 0.34 5.84
N ARG A 81 3.35 -0.36 4.82
CA ARG A 81 2.80 -1.72 4.89
C ARG A 81 3.57 -2.63 3.96
N ILE A 82 4.02 -3.79 4.44
CA ILE A 82 4.64 -4.82 3.61
C ILE A 82 3.62 -5.93 3.39
N VAL A 83 3.16 -6.07 2.15
CA VAL A 83 2.10 -7.03 1.77
C VAL A 83 2.73 -8.23 1.07
N ASP A 84 2.58 -9.43 1.65
CA ASP A 84 2.98 -10.69 1.04
C ASP A 84 1.91 -11.15 0.04
N ILE A 85 2.32 -11.28 -1.22
CA ILE A 85 1.48 -11.65 -2.36
C ILE A 85 1.72 -13.09 -2.84
N LYS A 86 2.51 -13.92 -2.14
CA LYS A 86 2.78 -15.33 -2.55
C LYS A 86 1.49 -16.13 -2.79
N ASN A 87 0.45 -15.86 -2.01
CA ASN A 87 -0.91 -16.33 -2.27
C ASN A 87 -1.79 -15.14 -2.70
N PRO A 88 -1.96 -14.89 -4.00
CA PRO A 88 -2.67 -13.70 -4.46
C PRO A 88 -4.17 -13.69 -4.12
N HIS A 89 -4.75 -14.84 -3.76
CA HIS A 89 -6.15 -14.93 -3.29
C HIS A 89 -6.32 -14.63 -1.80
N ALA A 90 -5.22 -14.51 -1.06
CA ALA A 90 -5.22 -14.17 0.36
C ALA A 90 -3.94 -13.36 0.68
N PRO A 91 -3.81 -12.15 0.10
CA PRO A 91 -2.71 -11.25 0.44
C PRO A 91 -2.77 -10.89 1.93
N ARG A 92 -1.61 -10.72 2.57
CA ARG A 92 -1.52 -10.46 4.01
C ARG A 92 -0.41 -9.47 4.35
N GLU A 93 -0.59 -8.69 5.41
CA GLU A 93 0.51 -7.91 5.99
C GLU A 93 1.52 -8.85 6.64
N VAL A 94 2.82 -8.59 6.43
CA VAL A 94 3.92 -9.34 7.07
C VAL A 94 4.91 -8.47 7.83
N ALA A 95 4.85 -7.16 7.63
CA ALA A 95 5.59 -6.16 8.38
C ALA A 95 4.94 -4.79 8.17
N SER A 96 5.18 -3.88 9.10
CA SER A 96 4.78 -2.49 8.98
C SER A 96 5.75 -1.58 9.71
N PHE A 97 5.77 -0.31 9.29
CA PHE A 97 6.50 0.74 9.97
C PHE A 97 5.64 2.00 9.99
N LEU A 98 5.39 2.51 11.20
CA LEU A 98 4.69 3.76 11.39
C LEU A 98 5.69 4.84 11.84
N PRO A 99 5.98 5.85 11.00
CA PRO A 99 6.82 6.97 11.42
C PRO A 99 6.23 7.66 12.66
N PRO A 100 7.03 8.32 13.50
CA PRO A 100 6.48 9.16 14.55
C PRO A 100 5.76 10.36 13.93
N VAL A 101 4.61 10.73 14.49
CA VAL A 101 3.83 11.90 14.03
C VAL A 101 4.67 13.17 14.20
N PRO A 102 4.82 14.01 13.15
CA PRO A 102 5.59 15.26 13.24
C PRO A 102 4.90 16.29 14.14
N ALA A 103 5.67 17.20 14.74
CA ALA A 103 5.13 18.26 15.57
C ALA A 103 4.14 19.12 14.79
N GLY A 104 2.96 19.35 15.36
CA GLY A 104 1.88 20.12 14.72
C GLY A 104 0.97 19.31 13.78
N ALA A 105 1.27 18.03 13.52
CA ALA A 105 0.38 17.13 12.80
C ALA A 105 -0.39 16.21 13.77
N GLN A 106 -1.54 15.69 13.33
CA GLN A 106 -2.32 14.70 14.08
C GLN A 106 -1.93 13.26 13.75
N ARG A 107 -1.50 13.02 12.50
CA ARG A 107 -1.19 11.70 11.95
C ARG A 107 -0.02 11.82 10.96
N VAL A 108 0.62 10.69 10.67
CA VAL A 108 1.54 10.56 9.55
C VAL A 108 0.79 10.72 8.22
N SER A 109 1.53 11.02 7.16
CA SER A 109 1.01 11.18 5.80
C SER A 109 1.99 10.55 4.81
N SER A 110 2.27 9.26 4.99
CA SER A 110 3.16 8.50 4.12
C SER A 110 2.59 8.40 2.72
N ASN A 111 3.38 8.83 1.73
CA ASN A 111 2.89 9.17 0.40
C ASN A 111 3.59 8.39 -0.70
N ASP A 112 4.88 8.08 -0.57
CA ASP A 112 5.62 7.38 -1.62
C ASP A 112 6.55 6.33 -0.98
N VAL A 113 6.78 5.23 -1.70
CA VAL A 113 7.71 4.18 -1.30
C VAL A 113 8.45 3.61 -2.51
N CYS A 114 9.77 3.45 -2.37
CA CYS A 114 10.58 2.72 -3.35
C CYS A 114 11.64 1.85 -2.67
N LEU A 115 12.25 0.96 -3.46
CA LEU A 115 13.33 0.06 -3.07
C LEU A 115 14.58 0.36 -3.88
N ASP A 116 15.76 0.11 -3.31
CA ASP A 116 16.99 0.00 -4.09
C ASP A 116 17.50 -1.44 -4.22
N SER A 117 18.61 -1.60 -4.95
CA SER A 117 19.26 -2.88 -5.17
C SER A 117 19.86 -3.53 -3.92
N ARG A 118 20.03 -2.78 -2.84
CA ARG A 118 20.47 -3.29 -1.53
C ARG A 118 19.31 -3.82 -0.69
N GLY A 119 18.07 -3.59 -1.14
CA GLY A 119 16.86 -3.92 -0.39
C GLY A 119 16.47 -2.85 0.64
N LEU A 120 17.08 -1.66 0.59
CA LEU A 120 16.66 -0.55 1.44
C LEU A 120 15.33 0.00 0.96
N ILE A 121 14.42 0.23 1.90
CA ILE A 121 13.10 0.81 1.66
C ILE A 121 13.17 2.30 1.96
N TYR A 122 12.76 3.11 1.00
CA TYR A 122 12.71 4.55 1.09
C TYR A 122 11.26 4.98 1.21
N LEU A 123 10.86 5.49 2.37
CA LEU A 123 9.51 5.95 2.64
C LEU A 123 9.48 7.48 2.73
N ALA A 124 8.72 8.11 1.84
CA ALA A 124 8.46 9.54 1.91
C ALA A 124 7.12 9.82 2.60
N ASP A 125 7.13 10.80 3.49
CA ASP A 125 5.97 11.28 4.23
C ASP A 125 5.83 12.79 4.03
N ARG A 126 4.62 13.21 3.64
CA ARG A 126 4.30 14.59 3.26
C ARG A 126 4.59 15.60 4.38
N THR A 127 4.49 15.18 5.64
CA THR A 127 4.61 16.07 6.81
C THR A 127 5.83 15.77 7.66
N ARG A 128 6.42 14.57 7.56
CA ARG A 128 7.59 14.14 8.36
C ARG A 128 8.91 14.15 7.60
N GLY A 129 8.90 14.04 6.27
CA GLY A 129 10.10 13.95 5.45
C GLY A 129 10.37 12.52 4.98
N PHE A 130 11.55 11.97 5.27
CA PHE A 130 12.03 10.75 4.62
C PHE A 130 12.66 9.76 5.59
N HIS A 131 12.36 8.48 5.41
CA HIS A 131 12.90 7.37 6.19
C HIS A 131 13.57 6.34 5.28
N ILE A 132 14.74 5.86 5.69
CA ILE A 132 15.45 4.74 5.06
C ILE A 132 15.36 3.57 6.04
N LEU A 133 14.79 2.46 5.59
CA LEU A 133 14.45 1.31 6.40
C LEU A 133 15.08 0.05 5.82
N GLU A 134 15.31 -0.94 6.66
CA GLU A 134 15.78 -2.27 6.27
C GLU A 134 14.84 -3.32 6.86
N ARG A 135 14.55 -4.36 6.08
CA ARG A 135 13.74 -5.50 6.52
C ARG A 135 14.63 -6.45 7.32
N THR A 136 14.33 -6.60 8.62
CA THR A 136 15.02 -7.53 9.53
C THR A 136 14.36 -8.90 9.60
#